data_AF-A0A2V9PHG2-F1
#
_entry.id   AF-A0A2V9PHG2-F1
#
_cell.length_a   1.000
_cell.length_b   1.000
_cell.length_c   1.000
_cell.angle_alpha   90.00
_cell.angle_beta   90.00
_cell.angle_gamma   90.00
#
_symmetry.space_group_name_H-M   'P 1'
#
loop_
_entity.id
_entity.type
_entity.pdbx_description
1 polymer ?
#
loop_
_entity_poly.entity_id
_entity_poly.type
_entity_poly.pdbx_seq_one_letter_code
_entity_poly.pdbx_strand_id
1 'polypeptide(L)'
;PFVANPNAYPGAPGIIGPNAIQAPFPQFGPQYKGGGDYFFFNFAAFTPALPPGDRQVYYGSFTRDICDKYLTVFADFKYARSFFDSSLAAVPFTPDPFKNPGTNTFFSPAGISVPVFPFNAWNPFTVANATIPNFFPGGIGLPVTTGVRFRGINDTGPRSEKFTYWDQLFDVGLRGEMGWIADYFKTWNWEMGFRYSRNEGQDLSIGEVSQPGLREALLDSDPATAFDPFLNFHAHNTKAARQAVYVTLHNSGEFELPIGYLTFNGDLFNLPAGPVSFALGGEYEAPRFTRDRDALNNTFQSIGSVDGQSF
;
A
#
# COMPACT_ATOMS: atom_id res chain seq x y z
N PRO A 1 0.52 40.81 11.41
CA PRO A 1 1.51 40.01 10.65
C PRO A 1 1.53 38.57 11.14
N PHE A 2 0.64 37.72 10.60
CA PHE A 2 0.80 36.27 10.62
C PHE A 2 0.28 35.76 9.29
N VAL A 3 1.19 35.16 8.53
CA VAL A 3 1.03 34.72 7.16
C VAL A 3 0.20 33.44 7.16
N ALA A 4 -0.92 33.42 6.45
CA ALA A 4 -1.65 32.19 6.17
C ALA A 4 -0.82 31.31 5.22
N ASN A 5 -0.66 30.04 5.58
CA ASN A 5 0.01 29.04 4.76
C ASN A 5 -0.70 28.88 3.39
N PRO A 6 0.00 28.99 2.24
CA PRO A 6 -0.62 28.93 0.91
C PRO A 6 -1.23 27.59 0.51
N ASN A 7 -1.04 26.53 1.31
CA ASN A 7 -1.51 25.18 0.97
C ASN A 7 -2.86 24.79 1.58
N ALA A 8 -3.59 25.73 2.20
CA ALA A 8 -5.00 25.54 2.53
C ALA A 8 -5.86 25.75 1.27
N TYR A 9 -5.79 24.80 0.33
CA TYR A 9 -6.72 24.76 -0.78
C TYR A 9 -8.14 24.60 -0.20
N PRO A 10 -9.05 25.57 -0.37
CA PRO A 10 -10.43 25.37 0.01
C PRO A 10 -10.97 24.28 -0.92
N GLY A 11 -11.66 23.28 -0.36
CA GLY A 11 -12.32 22.24 -1.15
C GLY A 11 -13.14 22.83 -2.30
N ALA A 12 -13.34 22.02 -3.34
CA ALA A 12 -13.96 22.44 -4.60
C ALA A 12 -15.20 23.35 -4.39
N PRO A 13 -15.30 24.48 -5.12
CA PRO A 13 -16.48 25.34 -5.05
C PRO A 13 -17.73 24.54 -5.39
N GLY A 14 -18.76 24.60 -4.54
CA GLY A 14 -20.10 24.09 -4.85
C GLY A 14 -20.60 22.88 -4.05
N ILE A 15 -19.94 22.47 -2.97
CA ILE A 15 -20.54 21.47 -2.06
C ILE A 15 -21.62 22.15 -1.21
N ILE A 16 -22.86 22.01 -1.68
CA ILE A 16 -24.08 22.47 -1.04
C ILE A 16 -24.51 21.40 -0.02
N GLY A 17 -24.37 21.70 1.28
CA GLY A 17 -24.83 20.82 2.35
C GLY A 17 -26.36 20.72 2.44
N PRO A 18 -26.92 19.73 3.14
CA PRO A 18 -28.36 19.47 3.21
C PRO A 18 -29.20 20.60 3.85
N ASN A 19 -28.56 21.57 4.50
CA ASN A 19 -29.21 22.77 5.07
C ASN A 19 -29.22 23.98 4.12
N ALA A 20 -28.81 23.83 2.85
CA ALA A 20 -28.77 24.94 1.90
C ALA A 20 -30.14 25.57 1.58
N ILE A 21 -31.24 24.95 2.00
CA ILE A 21 -32.56 25.56 2.00
C ILE A 21 -32.61 26.84 2.88
N GLN A 22 -31.72 26.96 3.88
CA GLN A 22 -31.70 28.08 4.82
C GLN A 22 -30.70 29.20 4.47
N ALA A 23 -29.83 29.00 3.48
CA ALA A 23 -28.85 30.01 3.04
C ALA A 23 -28.69 29.97 1.51
N PRO A 24 -29.53 30.70 0.75
CA PRO A 24 -29.61 30.57 -0.70
C PRO A 24 -28.46 31.23 -1.48
N PHE A 25 -27.36 31.64 -0.83
CA PHE A 25 -26.27 32.34 -1.51
C PHE A 25 -24.88 31.83 -1.12
N PRO A 26 -24.00 31.56 -2.10
CA PRO A 26 -22.59 31.32 -1.85
C PRO A 26 -21.98 32.57 -1.20
N GLN A 27 -21.51 32.44 0.04
CA GLN A 27 -20.85 33.53 0.75
C GLN A 27 -19.45 33.72 0.19
N PHE A 28 -19.19 34.87 -0.44
CA PHE A 28 -17.85 35.30 -0.86
C PHE A 28 -17.26 36.28 0.16
N GLY A 29 -15.98 36.10 0.52
CA GLY A 29 -15.22 37.06 1.33
C GLY A 29 -14.20 36.41 2.29
N PRO A 30 -13.30 37.20 2.90
CA PRO A 30 -12.24 36.74 3.81
C PRO A 30 -12.75 36.21 5.16
N GLN A 31 -14.07 36.20 5.37
CA GLN A 31 -14.75 35.67 6.55
C GLN A 31 -15.33 34.26 6.31
N TYR A 32 -14.84 33.55 5.29
CA TYR A 32 -15.21 32.17 5.02
C TYR A 32 -14.76 31.26 6.18
N LYS A 33 -15.71 30.87 7.05
CA LYS A 33 -15.49 29.90 8.14
C LYS A 33 -15.71 28.44 7.72
N GLY A 34 -15.63 28.13 6.42
CA GLY A 34 -15.93 26.78 5.92
C GLY A 34 -17.42 26.47 6.00
N GLY A 35 -18.07 26.29 4.85
CA GLY A 35 -19.47 25.85 4.79
C GLY A 35 -19.63 24.39 5.21
N GLY A 36 -19.55 24.11 6.51
CA GLY A 36 -19.85 22.79 7.05
C GLY A 36 -19.99 22.82 8.57
N ASP A 37 -21.24 22.91 9.05
CA ASP A 37 -21.60 22.29 10.31
C ASP A 37 -21.48 20.76 10.11
N TYR A 38 -20.25 20.25 10.13
CA TYR A 38 -20.00 18.83 9.96
C TYR A 38 -20.41 18.10 11.25
N PHE A 39 -21.69 17.75 11.35
CA PHE A 39 -22.15 16.71 12.29
C PHE A 39 -21.57 15.32 11.93
N PHE A 40 -21.00 15.17 10.74
CA PHE A 40 -20.44 13.92 10.22
C PHE A 40 -18.99 14.10 9.75
N PHE A 41 -18.18 13.06 9.93
CA PHE A 41 -16.78 13.05 9.53
C PHE A 41 -16.63 13.23 8.00
N ASN A 42 -15.83 14.22 7.56
CA ASN A 42 -15.59 14.48 6.14
C ASN A 42 -14.53 13.50 5.58
N PHE A 43 -14.99 12.38 5.04
CA PHE A 43 -14.11 11.37 4.43
C PHE A 43 -13.32 11.91 3.23
N ALA A 44 -13.91 12.78 2.41
CA ALA A 44 -13.30 13.28 1.19
C ALA A 44 -12.04 14.13 1.45
N ALA A 45 -11.91 14.71 2.65
CA ALA A 45 -10.72 15.47 3.04
C ALA A 45 -9.47 14.59 3.20
N PHE A 46 -9.63 13.28 3.34
CA PHE A 46 -8.54 12.32 3.62
C PHE A 46 -8.38 11.26 2.53
N THR A 47 -9.00 11.46 1.37
CA THR A 47 -8.89 10.55 0.21
C THR A 47 -8.37 11.34 -0.99
N PRO A 48 -7.06 11.63 -1.04
CA PRO A 48 -6.51 12.43 -2.14
C PRO A 48 -6.65 11.68 -3.47
N ALA A 49 -7.02 12.38 -4.54
CA ALA A 49 -7.07 11.81 -5.89
C ALA A 49 -5.66 11.46 -6.42
N LEU A 50 -4.65 12.20 -5.95
CA LEU A 50 -3.24 11.97 -6.22
C LEU A 50 -2.50 11.93 -4.88
N PRO A 51 -1.98 10.76 -4.46
CA PRO A 51 -1.24 10.68 -3.21
C PRO A 51 0.05 11.50 -3.32
N PRO A 52 0.47 12.18 -2.24
CA PRO A 52 1.79 12.80 -2.18
C PRO A 52 2.87 11.75 -2.46
N GLY A 53 3.87 12.14 -3.24
CA GLY A 53 4.96 11.26 -3.60
C GLY A 53 6.18 12.03 -4.09
N ASP A 54 7.31 11.35 -4.09
CA ASP A 54 8.57 11.85 -4.63
C ASP A 54 9.26 10.77 -5.45
N ARG A 55 10.00 11.19 -6.46
CA ARG A 55 10.79 10.28 -7.28
C ARG A 55 12.15 10.88 -7.59
N GLN A 56 13.19 10.10 -7.38
CA GLN A 56 14.57 10.43 -7.74
C GLN A 56 15.05 9.38 -8.73
N VAL A 57 15.65 9.82 -9.84
CA VAL A 57 16.15 8.93 -10.88
C VAL A 57 17.56 9.36 -11.25
N TYR A 58 18.47 8.40 -11.23
CA TYR A 58 19.83 8.54 -11.72
C TYR A 58 20.00 7.60 -12.91
N TYR A 59 20.54 8.11 -14.00
CA TYR A 59 20.80 7.36 -15.21
C TYR A 59 22.20 7.70 -15.71
N GLY A 60 22.90 6.67 -16.16
CA GLY A 60 24.19 6.79 -16.81
C GLY A 60 24.26 5.83 -17.99
N SER A 61 24.94 6.27 -19.05
CA SER A 61 25.18 5.47 -20.24
C SER A 61 26.64 5.59 -20.63
N PHE A 62 27.19 4.50 -21.13
CA PHE A 62 28.55 4.39 -21.63
C PHE A 62 28.51 3.66 -22.96
N THR A 63 29.23 4.20 -23.94
CA THR A 63 29.44 3.52 -25.22
C THR A 63 30.85 3.83 -25.69
N ARG A 64 31.57 2.81 -26.14
CA ARG A 64 32.93 2.96 -26.63
C ARG A 64 33.21 2.00 -27.77
N ASP A 65 33.70 2.57 -28.86
CA ASP A 65 34.25 1.80 -29.97
C ASP A 65 35.64 1.29 -29.58
N ILE A 66 35.79 -0.04 -29.55
CA ILE A 66 37.04 -0.75 -29.25
C ILE A 66 37.80 -1.03 -30.55
N CYS A 67 37.06 -1.40 -31.60
CA CYS A 67 37.59 -1.69 -32.94
C CYS A 67 36.71 -1.02 -34.01
N ASP A 68 36.67 0.31 -34.01
CA ASP A 68 35.77 1.11 -34.85
C ASP A 68 34.33 0.56 -34.81
N LYS A 69 33.72 0.30 -35.96
CA LYS A 69 32.36 -0.23 -36.10
C LYS A 69 32.22 -1.74 -35.91
N TYR A 70 33.33 -2.48 -35.78
CA TYR A 70 33.32 -3.94 -35.68
C TYR A 70 33.15 -4.44 -34.25
N LEU A 71 33.47 -3.60 -33.27
CA LEU A 71 33.29 -3.91 -31.86
C LEU A 71 33.09 -2.64 -31.05
N THR A 72 31.88 -2.47 -30.55
CA THR A 72 31.47 -1.42 -29.62
C THR A 72 31.02 -2.08 -28.33
N VAL A 73 31.55 -1.61 -27.19
CA VAL A 73 31.00 -1.94 -25.87
C VAL A 73 29.96 -0.89 -25.50
N PHE A 74 28.86 -1.33 -24.90
CA PHE A 74 27.86 -0.44 -24.31
C PHE A 74 27.54 -0.88 -22.87
N ALA A 75 27.16 0.08 -22.05
CA ALA A 75 26.58 -0.17 -20.75
C ALA A 75 25.60 0.93 -20.36
N ASP A 76 24.48 0.55 -19.76
CA ASP A 76 23.48 1.46 -19.21
C ASP A 76 23.21 1.11 -17.75
N PHE A 77 23.08 2.14 -16.92
CA PHE A 77 22.68 2.00 -15.53
C PHE A 77 21.56 2.96 -15.22
N LYS A 78 20.56 2.48 -14.48
CA LYS A 78 19.48 3.27 -13.93
C LYS A 78 19.22 2.85 -12.48
N TYR A 79 19.07 3.85 -11.63
CA TYR A 79 18.53 3.71 -10.29
C TYR A 79 17.37 4.68 -10.11
N ALA A 80 16.23 4.20 -9.65
CA ALA A 80 15.11 5.05 -9.27
C ALA A 80 14.63 4.71 -7.86
N ARG A 81 14.43 5.73 -7.04
CA ARG A 81 13.71 5.63 -5.77
C ARG A 81 12.39 6.37 -5.92
N SER A 82 11.27 5.68 -5.73
CA SER A 82 9.93 6.25 -5.80
C SER A 82 9.24 6.07 -4.45
N PHE A 83 8.57 7.10 -3.95
CA PHE A 83 7.82 7.07 -2.71
C PHE A 83 6.41 7.60 -2.94
N PHE A 84 5.42 6.96 -2.31
CA PHE A 84 4.03 7.38 -2.31
C PHE A 84 3.43 7.18 -0.91
N ASP A 85 2.64 8.15 -0.44
CA ASP A 85 1.86 8.04 0.79
C ASP A 85 0.38 8.19 0.45
N SER A 86 -0.33 7.06 0.39
CA SER A 86 -1.77 7.03 0.17
C SER A 86 -2.48 7.09 1.50
N SER A 87 -3.29 8.12 1.72
CA SER A 87 -4.06 8.26 2.96
C SER A 87 -5.53 7.93 2.77
N LEU A 88 -6.14 7.44 3.83
CA LEU A 88 -7.58 7.21 3.96
C LEU A 88 -8.04 7.61 5.38
N ALA A 89 -9.34 7.70 5.59
CA ALA A 89 -9.88 7.80 6.95
C ALA A 89 -9.43 6.61 7.81
N ALA A 90 -9.27 6.84 9.13
CA ALA A 90 -8.92 5.83 10.14
C ALA A 90 -9.64 4.49 9.92
N VAL A 91 -9.01 3.36 10.18
CA VAL A 91 -9.59 2.03 9.95
C VAL A 91 -10.95 1.87 10.66
N PRO A 92 -12.04 1.46 9.98
CA PRO A 92 -13.23 0.98 10.67
C PRO A 92 -12.94 -0.39 11.29
N PHE A 93 -13.36 -0.61 12.53
CA PHE A 93 -13.11 -1.87 13.22
C PHE A 93 -14.07 -2.93 12.67
N THR A 94 -13.64 -3.58 11.60
CA THR A 94 -14.32 -4.68 10.93
C THR A 94 -13.28 -5.41 10.07
N PRO A 95 -13.13 -6.74 10.21
CA PRO A 95 -14.05 -7.67 10.89
C PRO A 95 -13.95 -7.72 12.42
N ASP A 96 -14.82 -8.50 13.05
CA ASP A 96 -14.82 -8.74 14.50
C ASP A 96 -13.51 -9.44 14.95
N PRO A 97 -12.81 -8.97 16.00
CA PRO A 97 -11.64 -9.67 16.54
C PRO A 97 -11.98 -11.04 17.18
N PHE A 98 -13.26 -11.34 17.41
CA PHE A 98 -13.74 -12.64 17.88
C PHE A 98 -14.27 -13.52 16.74
N LYS A 99 -14.01 -14.83 16.83
CA LYS A 99 -14.47 -15.85 15.87
C LYS A 99 -15.44 -16.82 16.52
N ASN A 100 -16.31 -17.43 15.72
CA ASN A 100 -17.11 -18.57 16.15
C ASN A 100 -16.17 -19.75 16.49
N PRO A 101 -16.23 -20.28 17.72
CA PRO A 101 -15.36 -21.36 18.17
C PRO A 101 -15.35 -22.55 17.19
N GLY A 102 -14.16 -23.06 16.89
CA GLY A 102 -13.97 -24.17 15.94
C GLY A 102 -14.11 -23.78 14.47
N THR A 103 -14.26 -22.49 14.14
CA THR A 103 -14.34 -22.01 12.76
C THR A 103 -13.45 -20.79 12.53
N ASN A 104 -13.24 -20.43 11.26
CA ASN A 104 -12.60 -19.16 10.87
C ASN A 104 -13.60 -18.03 10.60
N THR A 105 -14.88 -18.21 10.95
CA THR A 105 -15.91 -17.19 10.73
C THR A 105 -15.94 -16.22 11.91
N PHE A 106 -16.09 -14.92 11.62
CA PHE A 106 -16.22 -13.88 12.63
C PHE A 106 -17.53 -14.02 13.41
N PHE A 107 -17.51 -13.73 14.70
CA PHE A 107 -18.69 -13.91 15.57
C PHE A 107 -19.78 -12.87 15.27
N SER A 108 -19.41 -11.59 15.27
CA SER A 108 -20.30 -10.52 14.84
C SER A 108 -20.30 -10.39 13.31
N PRO A 109 -21.47 -10.42 12.65
CA PRO A 109 -21.56 -10.25 11.20
C PRO A 109 -21.28 -8.82 10.74
N ALA A 110 -21.31 -7.84 11.64
CA ALA A 110 -20.98 -6.45 11.35
C ALA A 110 -20.44 -5.76 12.61
N GLY A 111 -19.39 -4.95 12.49
CA GLY A 111 -18.74 -4.34 13.66
C GLY A 111 -18.03 -5.39 14.52
N ILE A 112 -17.83 -5.07 15.80
CA ILE A 112 -17.11 -5.91 16.75
C ILE A 112 -18.03 -6.42 17.87
N SER A 113 -17.65 -7.55 18.45
CA SER A 113 -18.21 -8.04 19.70
C SER A 113 -17.48 -7.42 20.88
N VAL A 114 -18.23 -6.83 21.82
CA VAL A 114 -17.65 -6.23 23.03
C VAL A 114 -18.18 -6.99 24.25
N PRO A 115 -17.32 -7.60 25.07
CA PRO A 115 -17.74 -8.26 26.31
C PRO A 115 -18.56 -7.33 27.20
N VAL A 116 -19.63 -7.82 27.82
CA VAL A 116 -20.37 -7.04 28.83
C VAL A 116 -19.63 -7.05 30.17
N PHE A 117 -19.97 -6.11 31.06
CA PHE A 117 -19.43 -6.12 32.43
C PHE A 117 -19.66 -7.50 33.09
N PRO A 118 -18.66 -8.08 33.80
CA PRO A 118 -17.43 -7.47 34.31
C PRO A 118 -16.20 -7.56 33.38
N PHE A 119 -16.35 -8.03 32.15
CA PHE A 119 -15.20 -8.32 31.29
C PHE A 119 -14.60 -7.09 30.61
N ASN A 120 -15.45 -6.14 30.18
CA ASN A 120 -15.01 -4.84 29.66
C ASN A 120 -15.58 -3.73 30.56
N ALA A 121 -14.71 -2.85 31.05
CA ALA A 121 -15.12 -1.78 31.97
C ALA A 121 -16.01 -0.70 31.32
N TRP A 122 -15.96 -0.58 30.00
CA TRP A 122 -16.58 0.50 29.24
C TRP A 122 -17.90 0.10 28.58
N ASN A 123 -18.26 -1.19 28.61
CA ASN A 123 -19.51 -1.63 28.03
C ASN A 123 -20.71 -1.16 28.85
N PRO A 124 -21.57 -0.24 28.32
CA PRO A 124 -22.69 0.30 29.07
C PRO A 124 -23.86 -0.68 29.17
N PHE A 125 -23.83 -1.78 28.41
CA PHE A 125 -24.90 -2.78 28.41
C PHE A 125 -24.65 -3.81 29.51
N THR A 126 -25.64 -3.95 30.39
CA THR A 126 -25.64 -4.96 31.46
C THR A 126 -26.25 -6.29 31.03
N VAL A 127 -26.89 -6.34 29.86
CA VAL A 127 -27.49 -7.53 29.26
C VAL A 127 -26.87 -7.75 27.89
N ALA A 128 -26.26 -8.91 27.68
CA ALA A 128 -25.69 -9.30 26.41
C ALA A 128 -26.78 -9.60 25.37
N ASN A 129 -26.51 -9.29 24.10
CA ASN A 129 -27.38 -9.67 22.99
C ASN A 129 -26.98 -11.01 22.34
N ALA A 130 -25.79 -11.52 22.67
CA ALA A 130 -25.28 -12.80 22.22
C ALA A 130 -24.23 -13.35 23.21
N THR A 131 -23.95 -14.64 23.10
CA THR A 131 -22.92 -15.31 23.91
C THR A 131 -22.01 -16.11 22.98
N ILE A 132 -20.71 -15.85 23.05
CA ILE A 132 -19.71 -16.68 22.36
C ILE A 132 -19.62 -18.01 23.13
N PRO A 133 -20.01 -19.15 22.55
CA PRO A 133 -20.04 -20.41 23.28
C PRO A 133 -18.62 -20.88 23.61
N ASN A 134 -18.44 -21.69 24.65
CA ASN A 134 -17.16 -22.37 24.95
C ASN A 134 -15.92 -21.45 24.96
N PHE A 135 -16.07 -20.19 25.37
CA PHE A 135 -14.97 -19.23 25.37
C PHE A 135 -14.00 -19.48 26.54
N PHE A 136 -14.55 -19.81 27.71
CA PHE A 136 -13.79 -20.11 28.92
C PHE A 136 -13.75 -21.63 29.19
N PRO A 137 -12.78 -22.11 30.00
CA PRO A 137 -12.74 -23.50 30.45
C PRO A 137 -14.07 -23.96 31.06
N GLY A 138 -14.42 -25.24 30.84
CA GLY A 138 -15.67 -25.81 31.35
C GLY A 138 -16.91 -25.51 30.50
N GLY A 139 -16.75 -25.00 29.28
CA GLY A 139 -17.86 -24.73 28.36
C GLY A 139 -18.62 -23.43 28.65
N ILE A 140 -18.04 -22.57 29.48
CA ILE A 140 -18.65 -21.29 29.86
C ILE A 140 -18.51 -20.31 28.69
N GLY A 141 -19.63 -19.66 28.32
CA GLY A 141 -19.66 -18.69 27.23
C GLY A 141 -19.23 -17.28 27.66
N LEU A 142 -18.80 -16.47 26.70
CA LEU A 142 -18.51 -15.05 26.90
C LEU A 142 -19.72 -14.21 26.47
N PRO A 143 -20.43 -13.54 27.40
CA PRO A 143 -21.54 -12.67 27.06
C PRO A 143 -21.01 -11.37 26.41
N VAL A 144 -21.57 -11.01 25.25
CA VAL A 144 -21.12 -9.87 24.43
C VAL A 144 -22.28 -9.02 23.92
N THR A 145 -21.98 -7.76 23.64
CA THR A 145 -22.76 -6.91 22.75
C THR A 145 -22.12 -6.95 21.36
N THR A 146 -22.82 -7.56 20.40
CA THR A 146 -22.42 -7.60 18.99
C THR A 146 -22.87 -6.33 18.26
N GLY A 147 -22.28 -6.05 17.09
CA GLY A 147 -22.74 -4.94 16.25
C GLY A 147 -22.12 -3.58 16.58
N VAL A 148 -21.17 -3.52 17.53
CA VAL A 148 -20.57 -2.25 17.95
C VAL A 148 -19.68 -1.72 16.83
N ARG A 149 -19.97 -0.49 16.37
CA ARG A 149 -19.21 0.15 15.29
C ARG A 149 -18.26 1.17 15.88
N PHE A 150 -16.99 1.02 15.57
CA PHE A 150 -15.95 1.94 16.00
C PHE A 150 -15.02 2.28 14.83
N ARG A 151 -14.48 3.49 14.85
CA ARG A 151 -13.42 3.94 13.95
C ARG A 151 -12.48 4.83 14.76
N GLY A 152 -11.19 4.57 14.71
CA GLY A 152 -10.15 5.25 15.49
C GLY A 152 -9.84 6.70 15.07
N ILE A 153 -10.86 7.50 14.71
CA ILE A 153 -10.69 8.85 14.16
C ILE A 153 -9.80 9.73 15.05
N ASN A 154 -10.03 9.70 16.36
CA ASN A 154 -9.22 10.45 17.33
C ASN A 154 -8.08 9.63 17.94
N ASP A 155 -8.07 8.32 17.74
CA ASP A 155 -7.04 7.45 18.28
C ASP A 155 -5.77 7.49 17.44
N THR A 156 -5.93 7.38 16.11
CA THR A 156 -4.83 7.34 15.14
C THR A 156 -4.85 8.49 14.15
N GLY A 157 -6.01 9.10 13.91
CA GLY A 157 -6.18 10.02 12.78
C GLY A 157 -6.31 9.26 11.46
N PRO A 158 -6.07 9.92 10.31
CA PRO A 158 -6.01 9.23 9.02
C PRO A 158 -5.00 8.08 9.04
N ARG A 159 -5.34 7.00 8.34
CA ARG A 159 -4.40 5.91 8.07
C ARG A 159 -3.60 6.21 6.81
N SER A 160 -2.41 5.67 6.71
CA SER A 160 -1.50 5.87 5.57
C SER A 160 -0.90 4.56 5.12
N GLU A 161 -0.84 4.37 3.80
CA GLU A 161 -0.08 3.32 3.13
C GLU A 161 1.13 3.97 2.46
N LYS A 162 2.31 3.69 3.01
CA LYS A 162 3.57 4.27 2.54
C LYS A 162 4.33 3.27 1.72
N PHE A 163 4.33 3.48 0.41
CA PHE A 163 5.07 2.67 -0.55
C PHE A 163 6.41 3.32 -0.86
N THR A 164 7.49 2.56 -0.72
CA THR A 164 8.80 2.93 -1.28
C THR A 164 9.25 1.84 -2.25
N TYR A 165 9.58 2.24 -3.48
CA TYR A 165 10.13 1.35 -4.49
C TYR A 165 11.56 1.76 -4.85
N TRP A 166 12.42 0.77 -5.04
CA TRP A 166 13.76 0.92 -5.56
C TRP A 166 13.90 0.10 -6.83
N ASP A 167 14.00 0.79 -7.97
CA ASP A 167 14.22 0.20 -9.28
C ASP A 167 15.69 0.30 -9.66
N GLN A 168 16.31 -0.83 -9.97
CA GLN A 168 17.67 -0.94 -10.45
C GLN A 168 17.63 -1.61 -11.82
N LEU A 169 18.34 -1.02 -12.78
CA LEU A 169 18.58 -1.64 -14.08
C LEU A 169 20.04 -1.44 -14.44
N PHE A 170 20.68 -2.54 -14.81
CA PHE A 170 22.01 -2.58 -15.37
C PHE A 170 21.94 -3.35 -16.68
N ASP A 171 22.54 -2.80 -17.72
CA ASP A 171 22.64 -3.40 -19.04
C ASP A 171 24.09 -3.28 -19.50
N VAL A 172 24.64 -4.34 -20.07
CA VAL A 172 26.00 -4.34 -20.60
C VAL A 172 26.08 -5.32 -21.76
N GLY A 173 26.78 -4.92 -22.81
CA GLY A 173 26.94 -5.80 -23.94
C GLY A 173 27.96 -5.32 -24.95
N LEU A 174 28.04 -6.11 -26.01
CA LEU A 174 28.89 -5.90 -27.15
C LEU A 174 28.03 -5.93 -28.40
N ARG A 175 28.37 -5.06 -29.35
CA ARG A 175 27.77 -5.07 -30.69
C ARG A 175 28.80 -4.74 -31.74
N GLY A 176 28.49 -5.05 -32.98
CA GLY A 176 29.31 -4.60 -34.10
C GLY A 176 28.87 -5.16 -35.45
N GLU A 177 29.51 -4.63 -36.48
CA GLU A 177 29.38 -5.13 -37.85
C GLU A 177 30.24 -6.39 -38.06
N MET A 178 29.73 -7.32 -38.87
CA MET A 178 30.41 -8.57 -39.25
C MET A 178 31.23 -8.44 -40.53
N GLY A 179 31.37 -7.22 -41.08
CA GLY A 179 32.07 -6.95 -42.35
C GLY A 179 33.56 -7.32 -42.37
N TRP A 180 34.16 -7.57 -41.20
CA TRP A 180 35.54 -8.08 -41.08
C TRP A 180 35.68 -9.57 -41.45
N ILE A 181 34.58 -10.33 -41.50
CA ILE A 181 34.59 -11.77 -41.82
C ILE A 181 34.70 -11.99 -43.33
N ALA A 182 33.82 -11.34 -44.11
CA ALA A 182 33.79 -11.39 -45.57
C ALA A 182 32.91 -10.25 -46.12
N ASP A 183 33.07 -9.95 -47.41
CA ASP A 183 32.28 -8.92 -48.12
C ASP A 183 30.76 -9.12 -48.01
N TYR A 184 30.31 -10.37 -47.95
CA TYR A 184 28.90 -10.73 -47.76
C TYR A 184 28.33 -10.21 -46.42
N PHE A 185 29.16 -10.14 -45.38
CA PHE A 185 28.74 -9.77 -44.02
C PHE A 185 28.85 -8.27 -43.73
N LYS A 186 29.14 -7.42 -44.72
CA LYS A 186 29.26 -5.96 -44.55
C LYS A 186 27.97 -5.28 -44.06
N THR A 187 26.82 -5.89 -44.32
CA THR A 187 25.51 -5.40 -43.86
C THR A 187 25.01 -6.10 -42.60
N TRP A 188 25.73 -7.14 -42.14
CA TRP A 188 25.36 -7.93 -40.99
C TRP A 188 25.90 -7.31 -39.71
N ASN A 189 25.03 -7.21 -38.72
CA ASN A 189 25.31 -6.74 -37.37
C ASN A 189 24.99 -7.85 -36.39
N TRP A 190 25.68 -7.81 -35.26
CA TRP A 190 25.38 -8.66 -34.11
C TRP A 190 25.36 -7.81 -32.85
N GLU A 191 24.54 -8.21 -31.89
CA GLU A 191 24.54 -7.66 -30.54
C GLU A 191 24.31 -8.77 -29.55
N MET A 192 25.15 -8.83 -28.52
CA MET A 192 24.94 -9.69 -27.36
C MET A 192 24.97 -8.83 -26.11
N GLY A 193 24.11 -9.14 -25.15
CA GLY A 193 24.04 -8.38 -23.93
C GLY A 193 23.55 -9.19 -22.75
N PHE A 194 23.80 -8.62 -21.58
CA PHE A 194 23.27 -9.06 -20.31
C PHE A 194 22.60 -7.88 -19.63
N ARG A 195 21.33 -8.05 -19.28
CA ARG A 195 20.56 -7.09 -18.52
C ARG A 195 20.16 -7.70 -17.19
N TYR A 196 20.40 -6.97 -16.11
CA TYR A 196 19.88 -7.28 -14.79
C TYR A 196 18.96 -6.16 -14.35
N SER A 197 17.73 -6.51 -14.01
CA SER A 197 16.79 -5.58 -13.38
C SER A 197 16.32 -6.12 -12.04
N ARG A 198 16.17 -5.22 -11.08
CA ARG A 198 15.71 -5.53 -9.74
C ARG A 198 14.76 -4.44 -9.27
N ASN A 199 13.58 -4.84 -8.82
CA ASN A 199 12.61 -3.96 -8.21
C ASN A 199 12.37 -4.44 -6.77
N GLU A 200 12.66 -3.58 -5.81
CA GLU A 200 12.34 -3.80 -4.41
C GLU A 200 11.18 -2.88 -4.03
N GLY A 201 10.23 -3.40 -3.26
CA GLY A 201 9.12 -2.64 -2.71
C GLY A 201 9.05 -2.81 -1.19
N GLN A 202 8.80 -1.72 -0.50
CA GLN A 202 8.39 -1.70 0.90
C GLN A 202 7.04 -1.02 1.00
N ASP A 203 6.16 -1.59 1.82
CA ASP A 203 4.85 -1.06 2.16
C ASP A 203 4.71 -0.99 3.68
N LEU A 204 4.44 0.21 4.20
CA LEU A 204 4.15 0.45 5.60
C LEU A 204 2.69 0.90 5.75
N SER A 205 1.87 0.03 6.31
CA SER A 205 0.46 0.31 6.62
C SER A 205 0.34 0.86 8.04
N ILE A 206 0.05 2.15 8.17
CA ILE A 206 0.03 2.90 9.43
C ILE A 206 -1.40 3.13 9.89
N GLY A 207 -1.66 2.87 11.17
CA GLY A 207 -2.99 3.06 11.77
C GLY A 207 -3.90 1.85 11.58
N GLU A 208 -3.29 0.71 11.25
CA GLU A 208 -3.90 -0.60 11.17
C GLU A 208 -4.12 -1.19 12.57
N VAL A 209 -4.96 -2.20 12.67
CA VAL A 209 -5.39 -2.77 13.95
C VAL A 209 -5.00 -4.24 14.05
N SER A 210 -4.39 -4.60 15.17
CA SER A 210 -4.10 -5.99 15.54
C SER A 210 -5.36 -6.65 16.10
N GLN A 211 -5.88 -7.69 15.44
CA GLN A 211 -7.00 -8.48 15.98
C GLN A 211 -6.71 -9.08 17.37
N PRO A 212 -5.55 -9.72 17.64
CA PRO A 212 -5.25 -10.21 18.97
C PRO A 212 -5.12 -9.08 20.00
N GLY A 213 -4.45 -7.97 19.64
CA GLY A 213 -4.32 -6.82 20.54
C GLY A 213 -5.67 -6.18 20.88
N LEU A 214 -6.55 -6.02 19.88
CA LEU A 214 -7.92 -5.57 20.08
C LEU A 214 -8.73 -6.52 20.96
N ARG A 215 -8.66 -7.83 20.69
CA ARG A 215 -9.37 -8.84 21.48
C ARG A 215 -8.96 -8.81 22.94
N GLU A 216 -7.65 -8.75 23.21
CA GLU A 216 -7.11 -8.67 24.57
C GLU A 216 -7.54 -7.38 25.26
N ALA A 217 -7.44 -6.23 24.60
CA ALA A 217 -7.85 -4.95 25.16
C ALA A 217 -9.37 -4.85 25.40
N LEU A 218 -10.20 -5.58 24.62
CA LEU A 218 -11.64 -5.67 24.85
C LEU A 218 -12.00 -6.61 26.02
N LEU A 219 -11.14 -7.58 26.35
CA LEU A 219 -11.30 -8.49 27.48
C LEU A 219 -10.69 -7.95 28.78
N ASP A 220 -10.12 -6.75 28.74
CA ASP A 220 -9.53 -6.10 29.89
C ASP A 220 -10.59 -5.35 30.71
N SER A 221 -10.52 -5.55 32.02
CA SER A 221 -11.43 -4.97 33.00
C SER A 221 -10.84 -3.74 33.70
N ASP A 222 -9.56 -3.43 33.50
CA ASP A 222 -8.94 -2.21 34.02
C ASP A 222 -9.23 -1.03 33.07
N PRO A 223 -9.98 0.00 33.51
CA PRO A 223 -10.27 1.18 32.69
C PRO A 223 -9.01 1.90 32.16
N ALA A 224 -7.85 1.74 32.79
CA ALA A 224 -6.60 2.36 32.35
C ALA A 224 -6.02 1.73 31.07
N THR A 225 -6.31 0.46 30.81
CA THR A 225 -5.73 -0.35 29.73
C THR A 225 -6.78 -0.95 28.79
N ALA A 226 -8.03 -1.08 29.23
CA ALA A 226 -9.13 -1.55 28.43
C ALA A 226 -9.46 -0.61 27.26
N PHE A 227 -9.82 -1.22 26.13
CA PHE A 227 -10.30 -0.49 24.97
C PHE A 227 -11.77 -0.12 25.15
N ASP A 228 -12.08 1.16 24.93
CA ASP A 228 -13.41 1.74 24.94
C ASP A 228 -13.90 1.99 23.50
N PRO A 229 -14.77 1.12 22.95
CA PRO A 229 -15.39 1.33 21.65
C PRO A 229 -16.67 2.17 21.70
N PHE A 230 -17.06 2.69 22.88
CA PHE A 230 -18.25 3.52 23.10
C PHE A 230 -17.93 5.01 23.27
N LEU A 231 -16.66 5.38 23.08
CA LEU A 231 -16.22 6.77 23.05
C LEU A 231 -17.00 7.60 22.03
N ASN A 232 -17.27 8.85 22.39
CA ASN A 232 -17.79 9.83 21.45
C ASN A 232 -16.68 10.35 20.51
N PHE A 233 -17.08 11.10 19.48
CA PHE A 233 -16.19 11.67 18.47
C PHE A 233 -15.26 12.79 18.97
N HIS A 234 -15.26 13.11 20.27
CA HIS A 234 -14.33 14.05 20.90
C HIS A 234 -13.33 13.38 21.85
N ALA A 235 -13.53 12.10 22.15
CA ALA A 235 -12.67 11.35 23.04
C ALA A 235 -11.73 10.43 22.25
N HIS A 236 -10.71 9.93 22.93
CA HIS A 236 -9.77 8.93 22.43
C HIS A 236 -9.48 7.92 23.53
N ASN A 237 -9.09 6.72 23.14
CA ASN A 237 -8.65 5.66 24.05
C ASN A 237 -7.40 6.08 24.82
N THR A 238 -7.16 5.42 25.96
CA THR A 238 -5.94 5.64 26.75
C THR A 238 -4.70 5.32 25.91
N LYS A 239 -3.54 5.87 26.29
CA LYS A 239 -2.29 5.57 25.59
C LYS A 239 -1.99 4.05 25.60
N ALA A 240 -2.27 3.37 26.71
CA ALA A 240 -2.03 1.94 26.84
C ALA A 240 -2.94 1.13 25.90
N ALA A 241 -4.24 1.40 25.89
CA ALA A 241 -5.18 0.75 24.98
C ALA A 241 -4.80 0.97 23.50
N ARG A 242 -4.43 2.21 23.12
CA ARG A 242 -3.99 2.50 21.75
C ARG A 242 -2.71 1.77 21.36
N GLN A 243 -1.74 1.66 22.26
CA GLN A 243 -0.49 0.94 22.01
C GLN A 243 -0.68 -0.57 21.87
N ALA A 244 -1.68 -1.14 22.55
CA ALA A 244 -2.01 -2.56 22.43
C ALA A 244 -2.76 -2.89 21.13
N VAL A 245 -3.58 -1.95 20.64
CA VAL A 245 -4.52 -2.20 19.52
C VAL A 245 -3.95 -1.78 18.16
N TYR A 246 -3.31 -0.62 18.06
CA TYR A 246 -2.87 -0.08 16.78
C TYR A 246 -1.43 -0.44 16.45
N VAL A 247 -1.18 -0.79 15.20
CA VAL A 247 0.11 -1.27 14.71
C VAL A 247 0.51 -0.55 13.42
N THR A 248 1.80 -0.63 13.09
CA THR A 248 2.30 -0.38 11.74
C THR A 248 2.70 -1.73 11.15
N LEU A 249 2.09 -2.12 10.04
CA LEU A 249 2.41 -3.38 9.37
C LEU A 249 3.57 -3.15 8.40
N HIS A 250 4.51 -4.09 8.39
CA HIS A 250 5.69 -4.03 7.54
C HIS A 250 5.63 -5.13 6.48
N ASN A 251 5.42 -4.74 5.23
CA ASN A 251 5.42 -5.64 4.08
C ASN A 251 6.57 -5.27 3.14
N SER A 252 7.16 -6.26 2.48
CA SER A 252 8.18 -6.06 1.44
C SER A 252 8.06 -7.08 0.32
N GLY A 253 8.68 -6.77 -0.82
CA GLY A 253 8.77 -7.69 -1.94
C GLY A 253 9.92 -7.33 -2.86
N GLU A 254 10.41 -8.33 -3.57
CA GLU A 254 11.53 -8.20 -4.49
C GLU A 254 11.23 -8.97 -5.77
N PHE A 255 11.53 -8.36 -6.91
CA PHE A 255 11.52 -9.00 -8.21
C PHE A 255 12.87 -8.78 -8.88
N GLU A 256 13.54 -9.88 -9.26
CA GLU A 256 14.77 -9.84 -10.05
C GLU A 256 14.54 -10.48 -11.42
N LEU A 257 15.10 -9.87 -12.46
CA LEU A 257 15.04 -10.37 -13.82
C LEU A 257 16.40 -10.20 -14.51
N PRO A 258 17.27 -11.23 -14.41
CA PRO A 258 18.43 -11.39 -15.27
C PRO A 258 18.02 -11.91 -16.66
N ILE A 259 18.58 -11.28 -17.68
CA ILE A 259 18.32 -11.52 -19.10
C ILE A 259 19.66 -11.62 -19.81
N GLY A 260 19.87 -12.71 -20.56
CA GLY A 260 20.94 -12.81 -21.55
C GLY A 260 20.36 -12.88 -22.94
N TYR A 261 20.89 -12.10 -23.89
CA TYR A 261 20.36 -12.09 -25.25
C TYR A 261 21.47 -12.03 -26.31
N LEU A 262 21.13 -12.51 -27.50
CA LEU A 262 21.97 -12.45 -28.70
C LEU A 262 21.08 -12.22 -29.91
N THR A 263 21.48 -11.29 -30.77
CA THR A 263 20.77 -10.94 -32.01
C THR A 263 21.74 -10.80 -33.18
N PHE A 264 21.23 -11.07 -34.36
CA PHE A 264 21.88 -10.89 -35.65
C PHE A 264 20.89 -10.27 -36.62
N ASN A 265 21.32 -9.28 -37.40
CA ASN A 265 20.48 -8.67 -38.43
C ASN A 265 21.32 -8.17 -39.60
N GLY A 266 20.84 -8.35 -40.82
CA GLY A 266 21.54 -7.91 -42.03
C GLY A 266 20.78 -8.22 -43.31
N ASP A 267 21.44 -7.98 -44.45
CA ASP A 267 20.84 -8.21 -45.77
C ASP A 267 21.22 -9.60 -46.30
N LEU A 268 20.23 -10.33 -46.83
CA LEU A 268 20.44 -11.62 -47.48
C LEU A 268 20.91 -11.44 -48.92
N PHE A 269 20.20 -10.61 -49.69
CA PHE A 269 20.50 -10.27 -51.10
C PHE A 269 19.74 -9.02 -51.55
N ASN A 270 20.20 -8.41 -52.64
CA ASN A 270 19.58 -7.22 -53.24
C ASN A 270 18.66 -7.57 -54.40
N LEU A 271 17.48 -6.94 -54.42
CA LEU A 271 16.56 -6.92 -55.57
C LEU A 271 16.56 -5.52 -56.21
N PRO A 272 16.07 -5.37 -57.46
CA PRO A 272 15.92 -4.06 -58.09
C PRO A 272 15.08 -3.05 -57.29
N ALA A 273 14.19 -3.55 -56.41
CA ALA A 273 13.34 -2.74 -55.54
C ALA A 273 13.92 -2.51 -54.13
N GLY A 274 15.10 -3.05 -53.82
CA GLY A 274 15.74 -2.93 -52.50
C GLY A 274 16.25 -4.26 -51.93
N PRO A 275 16.95 -4.22 -50.77
CA PRO A 275 17.45 -5.41 -50.10
C PRO A 275 16.33 -6.26 -49.50
N VAL A 276 16.54 -7.58 -49.48
CA VAL A 276 15.81 -8.51 -48.64
C VAL A 276 16.63 -8.71 -47.37
N SER A 277 16.12 -8.24 -46.23
CA SER A 277 16.81 -8.31 -44.93
C SER A 277 16.27 -9.43 -44.04
N PHE A 278 17.10 -9.91 -43.12
CA PHE A 278 16.76 -10.92 -42.13
C PHE A 278 17.25 -10.53 -40.74
N ALA A 279 16.51 -10.94 -39.72
CA ALA A 279 16.91 -10.79 -38.32
C ALA A 279 16.56 -12.07 -37.55
N LEU A 280 17.47 -12.46 -36.66
CA LEU A 280 17.32 -13.61 -35.76
C LEU A 280 17.88 -13.24 -34.39
N GLY A 281 17.22 -13.68 -33.33
CA GLY A 281 17.74 -13.54 -31.99
C GLY A 281 17.12 -14.52 -31.02
N GLY A 282 17.71 -14.61 -29.84
CA GLY A 282 17.22 -15.40 -28.72
C GLY A 282 17.50 -14.71 -27.39
N GLU A 283 16.63 -14.96 -26.43
CA GLU A 283 16.70 -14.45 -25.07
C GLU A 283 16.56 -15.60 -24.07
N TYR A 284 17.30 -15.52 -22.97
CA TYR A 284 17.14 -16.38 -21.81
C TYR A 284 16.87 -15.53 -20.58
N GLU A 285 15.79 -15.85 -19.88
CA GLU A 285 15.31 -15.14 -18.69
C GLU A 285 15.30 -16.08 -17.48
N ALA A 286 15.68 -15.58 -16.31
CA ALA A 286 15.60 -16.33 -15.05
C ALA A 286 14.96 -15.49 -13.92
N PRO A 287 13.64 -15.24 -13.98
CA PRO A 287 12.94 -14.39 -13.02
C PRO A 287 12.96 -14.99 -11.60
N ARG A 288 13.11 -14.12 -10.60
CA ARG A 288 12.98 -14.46 -9.18
C ARG A 288 12.03 -13.47 -8.53
N PHE A 289 11.20 -13.98 -7.64
CA PHE A 289 10.27 -13.16 -6.89
C PHE A 289 10.23 -13.64 -5.45
N THR A 290 10.26 -12.70 -4.51
CA THR A 290 10.01 -12.95 -3.10
C THR A 290 9.02 -11.93 -2.57
N ARG A 291 8.24 -12.34 -1.57
CA ARG A 291 7.36 -11.44 -0.83
C ARG A 291 7.39 -11.79 0.64
N ASP A 292 7.68 -10.79 1.45
CA ASP A 292 7.59 -10.91 2.89
C ASP A 292 6.45 -10.04 3.43
N ARG A 293 5.57 -10.65 4.23
CA ARG A 293 4.40 -10.01 4.79
C ARG A 293 4.56 -9.90 6.29
N ASP A 294 3.99 -8.84 6.86
CA ASP A 294 3.91 -8.69 8.31
C ASP A 294 3.27 -9.95 8.93
N ALA A 295 3.75 -10.35 10.11
CA ALA A 295 3.25 -11.54 10.79
C ALA A 295 1.71 -11.50 10.94
N LEU A 296 1.12 -10.34 11.24
CA LEU A 296 -0.33 -10.18 11.35
C LEU A 296 -1.05 -10.35 10.00
N ASN A 297 -0.44 -9.92 8.89
CA ASN A 297 -0.99 -10.16 7.56
C ASN A 297 -0.87 -11.63 7.15
N ASN A 298 0.24 -12.29 7.51
CA ASN A 298 0.48 -13.71 7.25
C ASN A 298 -0.47 -14.62 8.04
N THR A 299 -0.81 -14.25 9.27
CA THR A 299 -1.71 -15.03 10.14
C THR A 299 -3.18 -14.66 9.97
N PHE A 300 -3.52 -13.73 9.08
CA PHE A 300 -4.87 -13.22 8.85
C PHE A 300 -5.50 -12.60 10.11
N GLN A 301 -4.72 -11.77 10.79
CA GLN A 301 -4.99 -11.18 12.09
C GLN A 301 -4.87 -9.65 12.09
N SER A 302 -4.90 -9.01 10.91
CA SER A 302 -4.99 -7.55 10.80
C SER A 302 -6.44 -7.10 10.54
N ILE A 303 -6.72 -5.84 10.83
CA ILE A 303 -7.95 -5.15 10.43
C ILE A 303 -7.51 -3.87 9.73
N GLY A 304 -8.02 -3.69 8.51
CA GLY A 304 -7.83 -2.50 7.66
C GLY A 304 -6.83 -2.71 6.51
N SER A 305 -5.94 -3.69 6.62
CA SER A 305 -5.00 -4.11 5.57
C SER A 305 -5.47 -5.39 4.86
N VAL A 306 -4.86 -5.68 3.71
CA VAL A 306 -5.14 -6.91 2.95
C VAL A 306 -4.16 -8.01 3.38
N ASP A 307 -4.70 -9.00 4.09
CA ASP A 307 -3.96 -10.18 4.52
C ASP A 307 -3.50 -11.05 3.32
N GLY A 308 -2.40 -11.78 3.51
CA GLY A 308 -1.82 -12.61 2.46
C GLY A 308 -0.53 -13.31 2.89
N GLN A 309 -0.13 -14.32 2.12
CA GLN A 309 1.02 -15.16 2.44
C GLN A 309 2.34 -14.57 1.91
N SER A 310 3.42 -14.73 2.69
CA SER A 310 4.81 -14.64 2.21
C SER A 310 5.15 -15.84 1.30
N PHE A 311 6.12 -15.65 0.41
CA PHE A 311 6.71 -16.72 -0.40
C PHE A 311 8.07 -16.34 -0.99
#